data_AF-A0A7S1T184-F1
#
_entry.id   AF-A0A7S1T184-F1
#
_cell.length_a   1.000
_cell.length_b   1.000
_cell.length_c   1.000
_cell.angle_alpha   90.00
_cell.angle_beta   90.00
_cell.angle_gamma   90.00
#
_symmetry.space_group_name_H-M   'P 1'
#
loop_
_entity.id
_entity.type
_entity.pdbx_description
1 polymer ?
#
loop_
_entity_poly.entity_id
_entity_poly.type
_entity_poly.pdbx_seq_one_letter_code
_entity_poly.pdbx_strand_id
1 'polypeptide(L)'
;VTTVLQRMVLKDHSSEAPIMKQRQRSAFPPNYIHSIDSTHMMMTAIACRERGLSFAGVHDSFWTHAGTIDTMNSILREKFLELHSRPLLEELLDQLQEQYPDVKFPPIPPTGDLKLEEVNKARYFFS
;
A
#
# COMPACT_ATOMS: atom_id res chain seq x y z
N VAL A 1 32.78 -33.48 -7.47
CA VAL A 1 31.51 -33.23 -8.19
C VAL A 1 31.68 -31.92 -8.94
N THR A 2 31.92 -31.99 -10.25
CA THR A 2 32.11 -30.83 -11.13
C THR A 2 30.80 -30.59 -11.88
N THR A 3 30.12 -29.48 -11.61
CA THR A 3 28.85 -29.15 -12.26
C THR A 3 29.11 -28.49 -13.61
N VAL A 4 28.31 -28.86 -14.62
CA VAL A 4 28.59 -28.58 -16.05
C VAL A 4 28.14 -27.19 -16.51
N LEU A 5 27.51 -26.37 -15.67
CA LEU A 5 27.29 -24.95 -16.00
C LEU A 5 26.91 -24.16 -14.74
N GLN A 6 27.80 -23.28 -14.29
CA GLN A 6 27.49 -22.28 -13.28
C GLN A 6 27.54 -20.90 -13.95
N ARG A 7 26.37 -20.31 -14.20
CA ARG A 7 26.27 -18.95 -14.76
C ARG A 7 26.29 -17.95 -13.61
N MET A 8 27.43 -17.30 -13.42
CA MET A 8 27.56 -16.17 -12.51
C MET A 8 27.31 -14.87 -13.30
N VAL A 9 26.26 -14.14 -12.95
CA VAL A 9 25.95 -12.82 -13.53
C VAL A 9 26.34 -11.78 -12.49
N LEU A 10 27.49 -11.12 -12.71
CA LEU A 10 27.88 -9.93 -11.97
C LEU A 10 27.11 -8.75 -12.57
N LYS A 11 26.19 -8.18 -11.77
CA LYS A 11 25.46 -6.98 -12.14
C LYS A 11 26.06 -5.81 -11.36
N ASP A 12 26.73 -4.91 -12.07
CA ASP A 12 27.23 -3.68 -11.49
C ASP A 12 26.04 -2.77 -11.15
N HIS A 13 25.98 -2.34 -9.89
CA HIS A 13 24.95 -1.46 -9.35
C HIS A 13 25.53 -0.06 -9.17
N SER A 14 26.09 0.52 -10.24
CA SER A 14 26.51 1.92 -10.22
C SER A 14 25.26 2.81 -10.12
N SER A 15 25.34 3.87 -9.33
CA SER A 15 24.31 4.91 -9.23
C SER A 15 24.14 5.72 -10.53
N GLU A 16 25.05 5.55 -11.49
CA GLU A 16 24.99 6.14 -12.83
C GLU A 16 24.30 5.23 -13.87
N ALA A 17 23.88 4.02 -13.47
CA ALA A 17 23.19 3.11 -14.37
C ALA A 17 21.88 3.73 -14.89
N PRO A 18 21.58 3.61 -16.19
CA PRO A 18 20.41 4.25 -16.78
C PRO A 18 19.11 3.69 -16.21
N ILE A 19 18.11 4.58 -16.04
CA ILE A 19 16.79 4.20 -15.56
C ILE A 19 16.15 3.18 -16.51
N MET A 20 15.79 2.01 -15.95
CA MET A 20 15.06 0.98 -16.69
C MET A 20 13.57 1.37 -16.85
N LYS A 21 13.27 2.22 -17.85
CA LYS A 21 11.92 2.79 -18.09
C LYS A 21 10.79 1.75 -18.10
N GLN A 22 11.02 0.59 -18.74
CA GLN A 22 10.02 -0.48 -18.80
C GLN A 22 9.68 -1.02 -17.40
N ARG A 23 10.69 -1.21 -16.55
CA ARG A 23 10.49 -1.69 -15.17
C ARG A 23 9.79 -0.63 -14.31
N GLN A 24 10.16 0.64 -14.44
CA GLN A 24 9.49 1.74 -13.73
C GLN A 24 8.00 1.78 -14.08
N ARG A 25 7.66 1.75 -15.37
CA ARG A 25 6.25 1.78 -15.82
C ARG A 25 5.44 0.60 -15.29
N SER A 26 6.00 -0.62 -15.31
CA SER A 26 5.27 -1.81 -14.83
C SER A 26 5.24 -1.94 -13.31
N ALA A 27 6.24 -1.42 -12.60
CA ALA A 27 6.35 -1.56 -11.15
C ALA A 27 5.66 -0.43 -10.39
N PHE A 28 5.42 0.73 -11.02
CA PHE A 28 4.83 1.86 -10.32
C PHE A 28 3.43 1.56 -9.76
N PRO A 29 2.44 1.05 -10.54
CA PRO A 29 1.12 0.77 -9.98
C PRO A 29 1.12 -0.19 -8.78
N PRO A 30 1.76 -1.38 -8.82
CA PRO A 30 1.76 -2.27 -7.67
C PRO A 30 2.52 -1.67 -6.47
N ASN A 31 3.62 -0.94 -6.69
CA ASN A 31 4.35 -0.30 -5.61
C ASN A 31 3.54 0.79 -4.91
N TYR A 32 2.76 1.58 -5.68
CA TYR A 32 1.89 2.59 -5.09
C TYR A 32 0.80 1.95 -4.24
N ILE A 33 0.12 0.92 -4.74
CA ILE A 33 -0.90 0.21 -3.94
C ILE A 33 -0.30 -0.42 -2.68
N HIS A 34 0.84 -1.11 -2.79
CA HIS A 34 1.54 -1.65 -1.62
C HIS A 34 1.92 -0.57 -0.60
N SER A 35 2.22 0.65 -1.04
CA SER A 35 2.50 1.76 -0.12
C SER A 35 1.25 2.19 0.66
N ILE A 36 0.08 2.22 0.01
CA ILE A 36 -1.21 2.51 0.64
C ILE A 36 -1.59 1.39 1.63
N ASP A 37 -1.44 0.13 1.24
CA ASP A 37 -1.69 -1.03 2.12
C ASP A 37 -0.77 -0.98 3.37
N SER A 38 0.50 -0.61 3.18
CA SER A 38 1.46 -0.44 4.27
C SER A 38 1.07 0.72 5.20
N THR A 39 0.57 1.83 4.65
CA THR A 39 0.03 2.94 5.43
C THR A 39 -1.18 2.49 6.25
N HIS A 40 -2.12 1.75 5.67
CA HIS A 40 -3.30 1.22 6.38
C HIS A 40 -2.91 0.28 7.52
N MET A 41 -1.97 -0.64 7.28
CA MET A 41 -1.42 -1.52 8.30
C MET A 41 -0.81 -0.70 9.45
N MET A 42 0.02 0.30 9.14
CA MET A 42 0.70 1.10 10.15
C MET A 42 -0.29 1.94 10.98
N MET A 43 -1.27 2.57 10.34
CA MET A 43 -2.34 3.32 11.02
C MET A 43 -3.11 2.41 11.97
N THR A 44 -3.43 1.19 11.54
CA THR A 44 -4.11 0.20 12.37
C THR A 44 -3.23 -0.23 13.54
N ALA A 45 -1.95 -0.54 13.31
CA ALA A 45 -1.01 -0.93 14.36
C ALA A 45 -0.89 0.13 15.45
N ILE A 46 -0.81 1.42 15.07
CA ILE A 46 -0.77 2.55 15.99
C ILE A 46 -2.06 2.62 16.81
N ALA A 47 -3.22 2.55 16.17
CA ALA A 47 -4.51 2.62 16.85
C ALA A 47 -4.78 1.40 17.76
N CYS A 48 -4.32 0.21 17.37
CA CYS A 48 -4.34 -0.98 18.23
C CYS A 48 -3.51 -0.74 19.49
N ARG A 49 -2.27 -0.24 19.34
CA ARG A 49 -1.38 0.05 20.46
C ARG A 49 -1.99 1.08 21.42
N GLU A 50 -2.58 2.15 20.91
CA GLU A 50 -3.24 3.19 21.72
C GLU A 50 -4.44 2.65 22.52
N ARG A 51 -5.11 1.63 22.00
CA ARG A 51 -6.23 0.94 22.65
C ARG A 51 -5.79 -0.28 23.50
N GLY A 52 -4.49 -0.52 23.63
CA GLY A 52 -3.92 -1.60 24.45
C GLY A 52 -4.00 -2.99 23.81
N LEU A 53 -4.20 -3.08 22.48
CA LEU A 53 -4.22 -4.34 21.75
C LEU A 53 -2.81 -4.73 21.28
N SER A 54 -2.47 -6.01 21.41
CA SER A 54 -1.34 -6.59 20.69
C SER A 54 -1.67 -6.69 19.20
N PHE A 55 -0.74 -6.30 18.34
CA PHE A 55 -0.89 -6.34 16.90
C PHE A 55 0.38 -6.91 16.25
N ALA A 56 0.22 -7.78 15.26
CA ALA A 56 1.27 -8.20 14.37
C ALA A 56 0.74 -8.21 12.93
N GLY A 57 1.55 -7.72 11.98
CA GLY A 57 1.19 -7.68 10.57
C GLY A 57 2.22 -8.43 9.74
N VAL A 58 1.75 -9.27 8.82
CA VAL A 58 2.56 -9.88 7.75
C VAL A 58 1.89 -9.49 6.43
N HIS A 59 2.39 -8.43 5.81
CA HIS A 59 1.75 -7.82 4.63
C HIS A 59 0.29 -7.45 4.88
N ASP A 60 -0.66 -8.16 4.26
CA ASP A 60 -2.11 -7.99 4.34
C ASP A 60 -2.77 -8.86 5.44
N SER A 61 -1.97 -9.64 6.16
CA SER A 61 -2.45 -10.52 7.23
C SER A 61 -2.21 -9.89 8.60
N PHE A 62 -3.29 -9.64 9.34
CA PHE A 62 -3.26 -8.93 10.63
C PHE A 62 -3.68 -9.82 11.79
N TRP A 63 -2.86 -9.87 12.83
CA TRP A 63 -3.01 -10.78 13.97
C TRP A 63 -3.12 -10.01 15.27
N THR A 64 -3.95 -10.52 16.18
CA THR A 64 -4.11 -10.06 17.56
C THR A 64 -4.50 -11.27 18.44
N HIS A 65 -4.70 -11.06 19.74
CA HIS A 65 -5.22 -12.11 20.61
C HIS A 65 -6.70 -12.42 20.29
N ALA A 66 -7.12 -13.67 20.45
CA ALA A 66 -8.47 -14.11 20.10
C ALA A 66 -9.58 -13.27 20.78
N GLY A 67 -9.36 -12.81 22.01
CA GLY A 67 -10.32 -11.97 22.73
C GLY A 67 -10.45 -10.53 22.22
N THR A 68 -9.55 -10.07 21.35
CA THR A 68 -9.51 -8.69 20.83
C THR A 68 -9.77 -8.60 19.32
N ILE A 69 -10.14 -9.72 18.68
CA ILE A 69 -10.36 -9.80 17.22
C ILE A 69 -11.46 -8.86 16.75
N ASP A 70 -12.59 -8.78 17.46
CA ASP A 70 -13.72 -7.92 17.09
C ASP A 70 -13.36 -6.44 17.20
N THR A 71 -12.60 -6.09 18.24
CA THR A 71 -12.08 -4.74 18.41
C THR A 71 -11.13 -4.42 17.27
N MET A 72 -10.11 -5.24 17.00
CA MET A 72 -9.16 -5.02 15.89
C MET A 72 -9.87 -4.89 14.55
N ASN A 73 -10.86 -5.74 14.26
CA ASN A 73 -11.66 -5.69 13.04
C ASN A 73 -12.44 -4.37 12.89
N SER A 74 -12.85 -3.76 13.99
CA SER A 74 -13.48 -2.44 13.98
C SER A 74 -12.44 -1.35 13.68
N ILE A 75 -11.24 -1.43 14.28
CA ILE A 75 -10.12 -0.51 14.01
C ILE A 75 -9.71 -0.58 12.54
N LEU A 76 -9.60 -1.77 11.97
CA LEU A 76 -9.21 -1.98 10.58
C LEU A 76 -10.14 -1.25 9.61
N ARG A 77 -11.45 -1.40 9.79
CA ARG A 77 -12.45 -0.72 8.96
C ARG A 77 -12.42 0.79 9.17
N GLU A 78 -12.29 1.25 10.42
CA GLU A 78 -12.14 2.67 10.76
C GLU A 78 -10.95 3.29 10.01
N LYS A 79 -9.76 2.67 10.09
CA LYS A 79 -8.54 3.19 9.45
C LYS A 79 -8.54 3.05 7.94
N PHE A 80 -9.25 2.05 7.40
CA PHE A 80 -9.43 1.93 5.96
C PHE A 80 -10.26 3.10 5.43
N LEU A 81 -11.38 3.41 6.09
CA LEU A 81 -12.22 4.54 5.74
C LEU A 81 -11.44 5.86 5.86
N GLU A 82 -10.76 6.07 6.98
CA GLU A 82 -9.93 7.26 7.21
C GLU A 82 -8.92 7.48 6.08
N LEU A 83 -8.22 6.41 5.64
CA LEU A 83 -7.23 6.49 4.58
C LEU A 83 -7.85 6.74 3.20
N HIS A 84 -8.89 5.98 2.84
CA HIS A 84 -9.48 6.04 1.50
C HIS A 84 -10.53 7.15 1.33
N SER A 85 -10.92 7.83 2.40
CA SER A 85 -11.67 9.09 2.33
C SER A 85 -10.80 10.29 1.93
N ARG A 86 -9.47 10.13 1.90
CA ARG A 86 -8.55 11.15 1.38
C ARG A 86 -8.53 11.12 -0.15
N PRO A 87 -8.27 12.26 -0.80
CA PRO A 87 -8.15 12.35 -2.25
C PRO A 87 -6.75 11.85 -2.70
N LEU A 88 -6.49 10.55 -2.54
CA LEU A 88 -5.15 9.96 -2.69
C LEU A 88 -4.57 10.14 -4.10
N LEU A 89 -5.40 10.10 -5.14
CA LEU A 89 -4.94 10.26 -6.52
C LEU A 89 -4.68 11.74 -6.86
N GLU A 90 -5.42 12.65 -6.24
CA GLU A 90 -5.18 14.10 -6.31
C GLU A 90 -3.86 14.44 -5.62
N GLU A 91 -3.65 13.96 -4.39
CA GLU A 91 -2.39 14.14 -3.67
C GLU A 91 -1.20 13.58 -4.47
N LEU A 92 -1.37 12.42 -5.12
CA LEU A 92 -0.34 11.84 -5.99
C LEU A 92 -0.10 12.72 -7.23
N LEU A 93 -1.16 13.20 -7.88
CA LEU A 93 -1.04 14.05 -9.06
C LEU A 93 -0.31 15.36 -8.72
N ASP A 94 -0.67 15.99 -7.61
CA ASP A 94 -0.04 17.22 -7.12
C ASP A 94 1.46 17.01 -6.87
N GLN A 95 1.83 15.92 -6.20
CA GLN A 95 3.24 15.56 -5.97
C GLN A 95 4.00 15.34 -7.28
N LEU A 96 3.40 14.64 -8.25
CA LEU A 96 4.02 14.39 -9.55
C LEU A 96 4.18 15.66 -10.37
N GLN A 97 3.23 16.59 -10.29
CA GLN A 97 3.30 17.89 -10.96
C GLN A 97 4.37 18.79 -10.32
N GLU A 98 4.49 18.80 -9.00
CA GLU A 98 5.55 19.53 -8.30
C GLU A 98 6.93 18.99 -8.65
N GLN A 99 7.08 17.66 -8.70
CA GLN A 99 8.35 17.02 -9.01
C GLN A 99 8.73 17.12 -10.51
N TYR A 100 7.74 17.19 -11.40
CA TYR A 100 7.93 17.19 -12.85
C TYR A 100 7.09 18.29 -13.53
N PRO A 101 7.42 19.59 -13.34
CA PRO A 101 6.57 20.71 -13.77
C PRO A 101 6.42 20.83 -15.29
N ASP A 102 7.40 20.33 -16.05
CA ASP A 102 7.38 20.36 -17.52
C ASP A 102 6.57 19.19 -18.14
N VAL A 103 6.10 18.25 -17.31
CA VAL A 103 5.36 17.07 -17.76
C VAL A 103 3.86 17.30 -17.63
N LYS A 104 3.12 17.08 -18.71
CA LYS A 104 1.66 17.10 -18.69
C LYS A 104 1.11 15.74 -18.27
N PHE A 105 0.43 15.71 -17.14
CA PHE A 105 -0.26 14.52 -16.63
C PHE A 105 -1.72 14.49 -17.10
N PRO A 106 -2.29 13.30 -17.31
CA PRO A 106 -3.72 13.16 -17.61
C PRO A 106 -4.59 13.54 -16.39
N PRO A 107 -5.87 13.89 -16.59
CA PRO A 107 -6.78 14.09 -15.48
C PRO A 107 -7.02 12.79 -14.72
N ILE A 108 -7.38 12.92 -13.44
CA ILE A 108 -7.71 11.80 -12.56
C ILE A 108 -8.99 11.12 -13.08
N PRO A 109 -9.05 9.77 -13.08
CA PRO A 109 -10.27 9.06 -13.45
C PRO A 109 -11.44 9.41 -12.51
N PRO A 110 -12.68 9.44 -13.02
CA PRO A 110 -13.84 9.71 -12.18
C PRO A 110 -14.04 8.60 -11.14
N THR A 111 -14.49 8.98 -9.95
CA THR A 111 -14.88 8.04 -8.90
C THR A 111 -16.20 7.35 -9.25
N GLY A 112 -16.37 6.13 -8.76
CA GLY A 112 -17.63 5.38 -8.87
C GLY A 112 -18.70 5.85 -7.88
N ASP A 113 -19.79 5.10 -7.80
CA ASP A 113 -20.95 5.35 -6.92
C ASP A 113 -20.90 4.56 -5.59
N LEU A 114 -19.82 3.82 -5.35
CA LEU A 114 -19.60 3.07 -4.11
C LEU A 114 -19.59 4.01 -2.90
N LYS A 115 -20.45 3.70 -1.91
CA LYS A 115 -20.46 4.38 -0.62
C LYS A 115 -19.44 3.72 0.29
N LEU A 116 -18.34 4.41 0.55
CA LEU A 116 -17.21 3.86 1.29
C LEU A 116 -17.64 3.35 2.67
N GLU A 117 -18.60 4.02 3.32
CA GLU A 117 -19.12 3.70 4.64
C GLU A 117 -19.74 2.29 4.75
N GLU A 118 -20.09 1.67 3.62
CA GLU A 118 -20.58 0.28 3.59
C GLU A 118 -19.51 -0.73 4.06
N VAL A 119 -18.22 -0.37 3.99
CA VAL A 119 -17.11 -1.17 4.51
C VAL A 119 -17.28 -1.46 6.00
N ASN A 120 -17.85 -0.54 6.79
CA ASN A 120 -18.11 -0.76 8.22
C ASN A 120 -19.04 -1.96 8.48
N LYS A 121 -19.91 -2.29 7.52
CA LYS A 121 -20.87 -3.39 7.61
C LYS A 121 -20.38 -4.66 6.91
N ALA A 122 -19.25 -4.60 6.21
CA ALA A 122 -18.71 -5.71 5.46
C ALA A 122 -18.08 -6.75 6.41
N ARG A 123 -18.86 -7.81 6.67
CA ARG A 123 -18.45 -8.94 7.54
C ARG A 123 -17.14 -9.59 7.06
N TYR A 124 -16.97 -9.74 5.76
CA TYR A 124 -15.83 -10.43 5.15
C TYR A 124 -14.75 -9.47 4.61
N PHE A 125 -14.71 -8.23 5.12
CA PHE A 125 -13.70 -7.25 4.70
C PHE A 125 -12.29 -7.70 5.10
N PHE A 126 -12.12 -8.10 6.36
CA PHE A 126 -10.99 -8.89 6.87
C PHE A 126 -11.58 -10.04 7.68
N SER A 127 -11.21 -11.28 7.35
CA SER A 127 -11.78 -12.51 7.91
C SER A 127 -10.72 -13.55 8.19
#